data_AF-A0A963WX43-F1
#
_entry.id   AF-A0A963WX43-F1
#
_cell.length_a   1.000
_cell.length_b   1.000
_cell.length_c   1.000
_cell.angle_alpha   90.00
_cell.angle_beta   90.00
_cell.angle_gamma   90.00
#
_symmetry.space_group_name_H-M   'P 1'
#
loop_
_entity.id
_entity.type
_entity.pdbx_description
1 polymer ?
#
loop_
_entity_poly.entity_id
_entity_poly.type
_entity_poly.pdbx_seq_one_letter_code
_entity_poly.pdbx_strand_id
1 'polypeptide(L)' 'MAKLWLTLIILILLTIVGAGIYLMTADIPAPTEHVEKTLPDDAFPN' A
#
# COMPACT_ATOMS: atom_id res chain seq x y z
N MET A 1 31.40 -0.51 5.84
CA MET A 1 30.46 -0.85 4.76
C MET A 1 29.53 -2.00 5.13
N ALA A 2 30.01 -3.21 5.43
CA ALA A 2 29.16 -4.37 5.74
C ALA A 2 28.15 -4.13 6.88
N LYS A 3 28.56 -3.45 7.96
CA LYS A 3 27.70 -3.12 9.11
C LYS A 3 26.51 -2.22 8.73
N LEU A 4 26.73 -1.25 7.84
CA LEU A 4 25.68 -0.36 7.35
C LEU A 4 24.66 -1.12 6.47
N TRP A 5 25.16 -1.97 5.56
CA TRP A 5 24.31 -2.82 4.74
C TRP A 5 23.49 -3.81 5.56
N LEU A 6 24.10 -4.43 6.58
CA LEU A 6 23.40 -5.33 7.49
C LEU A 6 22.29 -4.60 8.27
N THR A 7 22.55 -3.39 8.76
CA THR A 7 21.53 -2.57 9.41
C THR A 7 20.37 -2.24 8.44
N LEU A 8 20.66 -1.87 7.20
CA LEU A 8 19.63 -1.59 6.20
C LEU A 8 18.77 -2.83 5.90
N ILE A 9 19.38 -4.00 5.75
CA ILE A 9 18.66 -5.26 5.53
C ILE A 9 17.73 -5.55 6.72
N ILE A 10 18.20 -5.38 7.95
CA ILE A 10 17.36 -5.57 9.14
C ILE A 10 16.19 -4.60 9.16
N LEU A 11 16.41 -3.32 8.84
CA LEU A 11 15.33 -2.32 8.79
C LEU A 11 14.28 -2.65 7.73
N ILE A 12 14.70 -3.12 6.55
CA ILE A 12 13.80 -3.57 5.50
C ILE A 12 12.97 -4.75 5.98
N LEU A 13 13.60 -5.76 6.59
CA LEU A 13 12.90 -6.93 7.12
C LEU A 13 11.88 -6.54 8.21
N LEU A 14 12.27 -5.66 9.14
CA LEU A 14 11.36 -5.14 10.17
C LEU A 14 10.16 -4.42 9.55
N THR A 15 10.38 -3.64 8.50
CA THR A 15 9.32 -2.90 7.81
C THR A 15 8.36 -3.86 7.11
N ILE A 16 8.87 -4.88 6.43
CA ILE A 16 8.05 -5.89 5.74
C ILE A 16 7.20 -6.67 6.75
N VAL A 17 7.79 -7.11 7.86
CA VAL A 17 7.07 -7.84 8.92
C VAL A 17 6.01 -6.95 9.56
N GLY A 18 6.37 -5.71 9.91
CA GLY A 18 5.43 -4.75 10.51
C GLY A 18 4.26 -4.42 9.57
N ALA A 19 4.54 -4.18 8.28
CA ALA A 19 3.52 -3.94 7.27
C ALA A 19 2.63 -5.17 7.06
N GLY A 20 3.20 -6.38 7.03
CA GLY A 20 2.44 -7.63 6.93
C GLY A 20 1.46 -7.81 8.08
N ILE A 21 1.90 -7.59 9.32
CA ILE A 21 1.03 -7.63 10.50
C ILE A 21 -0.06 -6.56 10.39
N TYR A 22 0.31 -5.31 10.10
CA TYR A 22 -0.64 -4.22 9.96
C TYR A 22 -1.73 -4.54 8.92
N LEU A 23 -1.36 -5.04 7.74
CA LEU A 23 -2.31 -5.39 6.69
C LEU A 23 -3.22 -6.57 7.08
N MET A 24 -2.73 -7.50 7.90
CA MET A 24 -3.55 -8.61 8.42
C MET A 24 -4.53 -8.19 9.50
N THR A 25 -4.20 -7.14 10.28
CA THR A 25 -5.00 -6.72 11.44
C THR A 25 -5.78 -5.44 11.25
N ALA A 26 -5.46 -4.65 10.22
CA ALA A 26 -6.14 -3.40 9.96
C ALA A 26 -7.53 -3.68 9.40
N ASP A 27 -8.56 -3.40 10.20
CA ASP A 27 -9.93 -3.34 9.73
C ASP A 27 -10.06 -2.16 8.75
N ILE A 28 -10.20 -2.47 7.46
CA ILE A 28 -10.53 -1.48 6.45
C ILE A 28 -12.06 -1.41 6.40
N PRO A 29 -12.68 -0.32 6.90
CA PRO A 29 -14.13 -0.21 6.89
C PRO A 29 -14.64 -0.19 5.44
N ALA A 30 -15.85 -0.71 5.24
CA ALA A 30 -16.51 -0.60 3.94
C ALA A 30 -16.63 0.87 3.53
N PRO A 31 -16.52 1.20 2.22
CA PRO A 31 -16.75 2.55 1.73
C PRO A 31 -18.11 3.08 2.23
N THR A 32 -18.10 4.21 2.94
CA THR A 32 -19.31 4.80 3.53
C THR A 32 -20.16 5.57 2.53
N GLU A 33 -19.61 5.84 1.35
CA GLU A 33 -20.24 6.63 0.31
C GLU A 33 -20.10 5.91 -1.03
N HIS A 34 -21.19 5.89 -1.80
CA HIS A 34 -21.18 5.36 -3.16
C HIS A 34 -20.57 6.42 -4.08
N VAL A 35 -19.41 6.15 -4.65
CA VAL A 35 -18.75 7.09 -5.57
C VAL A 35 -19.15 6.75 -6.99
N GLU A 36 -20.07 7.53 -7.56
CA GLU A 36 -20.34 7.51 -9.00
C GLU A 36 -19.32 8.41 -9.70
N LYS A 37 -18.54 7.82 -10.63
CA LYS A 37 -17.64 8.58 -11.50
C LYS A 37 -18.19 8.53 -12.92
N THR A 38 -18.54 9.70 -13.45
CA THR A 38 -18.77 9.87 -14.89
C THR A 38 -17.45 9.70 -15.60
N LEU A 39 -17.36 8.69 -16.47
CA LEU A 39 -16.20 8.44 -17.29
C LEU A 39 -16.17 9.48 -18.42
N PRO A 40 -15.09 10.25 -18.61
CA PRO A 40 -15.09 11.31 -19.60
C PRO A 40 -14.90 10.70 -21.00
N ASP A 41 -15.72 11.17 -21.96
CA ASP A 41 -15.77 10.63 -23.32
C ASP A 41 -14.45 10.83 -24.09
N ASP A 42 -13.65 11.83 -23.70
CA ASP A 42 -12.32 12.11 -24.28
C ASP A 42 -11.29 10.99 -24.04
N ALA A 43 -11.53 10.12 -23.06
CA ALA A 43 -10.69 8.96 -22.78
C ALA A 43 -10.95 7.77 -23.72
N PHE A 44 -11.98 7.82 -24.57
CA PHE A 44 -12.36 6.76 -25.51
C PHE A 44 -12.40 7.26 -26.96
N PRO A 45 -11.25 7.55 -27.58
CA PRO A 45 -11.20 7.88 -29.00
C PRO A 45 -11.51 6.65 -29.87
N ASN A 46 -12.39 6.83 -30.86
CA ASN A 46 -12.75 5.85 -31.88
C ASN A 46 -11.65 5.66 -32.92
#